data_AF-A0A4R7I4J1-F1
#
_entry.id   AF-A0A4R7I4J1-F1
#
_cell.length_a   1.000
_cell.length_b   1.000
_cell.length_c   1.000
_cell.angle_alpha   90.00
_cell.angle_beta   90.00
_cell.angle_gamma   90.00
#
_symmetry.space_group_name_H-M   'P 1'
#
loop_
_entity.id
_entity.type
_entity.pdbx_description
1 polymer ?
#
loop_
_entity_poly.entity_id
_entity_poly.type
_entity_poly.pdbx_seq_one_letter_code
_entity_poly.pdbx_strand_id
1 'polypeptide(L)'
;MTDDESDGGASVPGPDETELVGPGRYPLRIQPAAAIMPGEADARRLLRLWFVRKSFYWIFFSGWTVGSLVAASRHEQPEFDVQNSLTAAWFLVFLALALRFVANWIALGLAFPLALAHEPNLSPRTNVGSGIGKFFDRLHIARAFRSLRWTHHVRQVAQRRLGRRGRQLGKLDPIFDVVNIATGVLAFVALFYAVSRVST
;
A
#
# COMPACT_ATOMS: atom_id res chain seq x y z
N MET A 1 -54.17 -43.41 24.11
CA MET A 1 -54.88 -42.37 23.34
C MET A 1 -54.83 -41.13 24.21
N THR A 2 -53.85 -40.25 24.11
CA THR A 2 -52.99 -39.78 23.01
C THR A 2 -51.63 -39.40 23.64
N ASP A 3 -50.53 -40.04 23.25
CA ASP A 3 -49.56 -39.63 22.21
C ASP A 3 -48.40 -38.80 22.81
N ASP A 4 -47.24 -39.46 22.87
CA ASP A 4 -45.90 -38.94 23.04
C ASP A 4 -45.58 -37.93 21.92
N GLU A 5 -45.08 -36.74 22.29
CA GLU A 5 -44.35 -35.88 21.35
C GLU A 5 -42.99 -35.51 21.97
N SER A 6 -42.04 -36.40 21.70
CA SER A 6 -40.60 -36.26 21.91
C SER A 6 -40.06 -35.21 20.94
N ASP A 7 -39.91 -33.97 21.41
CA ASP A 7 -39.28 -32.90 20.64
C ASP A 7 -37.75 -33.06 20.70
N GLY A 8 -37.23 -33.71 19.65
CA GLY A 8 -35.81 -33.90 19.41
C GLY A 8 -35.12 -32.56 19.15
N GLY A 9 -34.43 -32.05 20.17
CA GLY A 9 -33.51 -30.93 20.03
C GLY A 9 -32.41 -31.25 19.01
N ALA A 10 -32.58 -30.74 17.79
CA ALA A 10 -31.60 -30.81 16.73
C ALA A 10 -30.27 -30.22 17.22
N SER A 11 -29.24 -31.08 17.29
CA SER A 11 -27.86 -30.67 17.48
C SER A 11 -27.48 -29.70 16.36
N VAL A 12 -27.21 -28.44 16.71
CA VAL A 12 -26.66 -27.45 15.78
C VAL A 12 -25.32 -27.98 15.27
N PRO A 13 -25.16 -28.24 13.96
CA PRO A 13 -23.89 -28.67 13.42
C PRO A 13 -22.87 -27.52 13.61
N GLY A 14 -21.75 -27.84 14.24
CA GLY A 14 -20.61 -26.93 14.34
C GLY A 14 -20.08 -26.58 12.94
N PRO A 15 -19.33 -25.48 12.80
CA PRO A 15 -18.76 -25.10 11.51
C PRO A 15 -17.77 -26.18 11.05
N ASP A 16 -18.16 -26.94 10.03
CA ASP A 16 -17.31 -27.91 9.33
C ASP A 16 -16.14 -27.16 8.65
N GLU A 17 -14.91 -27.45 9.10
CA GLU A 17 -13.67 -26.88 8.58
C GLU A 17 -13.20 -27.51 7.24
N THR A 18 -14.08 -28.19 6.50
CA THR A 18 -13.68 -28.96 5.30
C THR A 18 -14.34 -28.55 3.99
N GLU A 19 -15.11 -27.45 3.94
CA GLU A 19 -15.69 -26.96 2.68
C GLU A 19 -14.71 -26.08 1.89
N LEU A 20 -13.66 -26.71 1.38
CA LEU A 20 -12.84 -26.18 0.28
C LEU A 20 -12.97 -27.10 -0.92
N VAL A 21 -13.59 -26.54 -1.98
CA VAL A 21 -13.53 -26.89 -3.40
C VAL A 21 -14.72 -27.69 -3.97
N GLY A 22 -15.67 -26.94 -4.57
CA GLY A 22 -16.61 -27.39 -5.60
C GLY A 22 -17.07 -26.18 -6.46
N PRO A 23 -17.36 -26.36 -7.77
CA PRO A 23 -17.62 -25.27 -8.71
C PRO A 23 -19.06 -24.78 -8.55
N GLY A 24 -19.30 -23.94 -7.53
CA GLY A 24 -20.64 -23.47 -7.17
C GLY A 24 -20.66 -21.98 -6.84
N ARG A 25 -21.20 -21.19 -7.78
CA ARG A 25 -22.12 -20.03 -7.63
C ARG A 25 -21.94 -18.99 -6.49
N TYR A 26 -20.83 -18.95 -5.77
CA TYR A 26 -20.49 -17.79 -4.96
C TYR A 26 -19.58 -16.88 -5.77
N PRO A 27 -19.87 -15.56 -5.91
CA PRO A 27 -18.93 -14.66 -6.55
C PRO A 27 -17.61 -14.81 -5.80
N LEU A 28 -16.51 -15.04 -6.53
CA LEU A 28 -15.15 -15.12 -6.00
C LEU A 28 -14.85 -13.82 -5.23
N ARG A 29 -15.32 -13.72 -3.99
CA ARG A 29 -15.14 -12.54 -3.16
C ARG A 29 -13.74 -12.63 -2.61
N ILE A 30 -12.87 -11.77 -3.15
CA ILE A 30 -11.51 -11.60 -2.65
C ILE A 30 -11.61 -11.32 -1.15
N GLN A 31 -11.18 -12.27 -0.32
CA GLN A 31 -11.21 -12.14 1.12
C GLN A 31 -10.08 -11.19 1.55
N PRO A 32 -10.37 -9.95 2.01
CA PRO A 32 -9.31 -8.98 2.31
C PRO A 32 -8.43 -9.44 3.49
N ALA A 33 -8.98 -10.28 4.36
CA ALA A 33 -8.26 -10.86 5.49
C ALA A 33 -7.12 -11.80 5.07
N ALA A 34 -7.23 -12.46 3.90
CA ALA A 34 -6.20 -13.35 3.37
C ALA A 34 -4.93 -12.59 2.95
N ALA A 35 -5.05 -11.28 2.69
CA ALA A 35 -3.91 -10.44 2.32
C ALA A 35 -3.13 -9.90 3.55
N ILE A 36 -3.43 -10.34 4.77
CA ILE A 36 -2.74 -9.94 6.01
C ILE A 36 -2.41 -11.18 6.83
N MET A 37 -1.14 -11.33 7.20
CA MET A 37 -0.70 -12.41 8.09
C MET A 37 -1.46 -12.37 9.42
N PRO A 38 -1.69 -13.51 10.08
CA PRO A 38 -2.32 -13.54 11.40
C PRO A 38 -1.54 -12.69 12.41
N GLY A 39 -2.29 -12.03 13.32
CA GLY A 39 -1.74 -11.19 14.38
C GLY A 39 -1.66 -9.68 14.08
N GLU A 40 -1.25 -8.91 15.09
CA GLU A 40 -1.20 -7.45 15.03
C GLU A 40 0.06 -6.89 14.34
N ALA A 41 1.16 -7.65 14.36
CA ALA A 41 2.46 -7.16 13.92
C ALA A 41 2.48 -6.78 12.43
N ASP A 42 1.90 -7.63 11.58
CA ASP A 42 1.77 -7.39 10.14
C ASP A 42 0.83 -6.21 9.87
N ALA A 43 -0.32 -6.16 10.54
CA ALA A 43 -1.26 -5.04 10.44
C ALA A 43 -0.59 -3.70 10.81
N ARG A 44 0.25 -3.68 11.85
CA ARG A 44 1.00 -2.48 12.27
C ARG A 44 2.04 -2.06 11.22
N ARG A 45 2.81 -3.01 10.68
CA ARG A 45 3.79 -2.74 9.61
C ARG A 45 3.10 -2.22 8.36
N LEU A 46 1.98 -2.82 7.98
CA LEU A 46 1.16 -2.40 6.85
C LEU A 46 0.68 -0.96 6.99
N LEU A 47 0.12 -0.59 8.16
CA LEU A 47 -0.33 0.79 8.39
C LEU A 47 0.82 1.79 8.37
N ARG A 48 1.98 1.47 8.97
CA ARG A 48 3.17 2.35 8.89
C ARG A 48 3.59 2.58 7.45
N LEU A 49 3.68 1.51 6.65
CA LEU A 49 4.03 1.62 5.23
C LEU A 49 3.00 2.41 4.44
N TRP A 50 1.72 2.30 4.81
CA TRP A 50 0.66 3.08 4.19
C TRP A 50 0.85 4.58 4.45
N PHE A 51 1.17 4.97 5.69
CA PHE A 51 1.52 6.36 6.00
C PHE A 51 2.75 6.84 5.23
N VAL A 52 3.83 6.05 5.19
CA VAL A 52 5.03 6.40 4.41
C VAL A 52 4.68 6.61 2.94
N ARG A 53 3.87 5.71 2.36
CA ARG A 53 3.41 5.83 0.96
C ARG A 53 2.55 7.06 0.76
N LYS A 54 1.65 7.38 1.70
CA LYS A 54 0.77 8.55 1.58
C LYS A 54 1.54 9.85 1.73
N SER A 55 2.59 9.85 2.56
CA SER A 55 3.47 11.00 2.74
C SER A 55 4.32 11.33 1.51
N PHE A 56 4.47 10.39 0.58
CA PHE A 56 5.20 10.61 -0.67
C PHE A 56 4.72 11.87 -1.40
N TYR A 57 3.41 12.05 -1.57
CA TYR A 57 2.86 13.11 -2.41
C TYR A 57 3.17 14.49 -1.85
N TRP A 58 2.84 14.76 -0.58
CA TRP A 58 3.13 16.08 -0.02
C TRP A 58 4.63 16.39 0.05
N ILE A 59 5.50 15.41 0.36
CA ILE A 59 6.96 15.63 0.35
C ILE A 59 7.44 15.93 -1.06
N PHE A 60 6.99 15.14 -2.05
CA PHE A 60 7.37 15.30 -3.45
C PHE A 60 6.92 16.65 -4.00
N PHE A 61 5.65 17.02 -3.83
CA PHE A 61 5.11 18.28 -4.33
C PHE A 61 5.67 19.49 -3.59
N SER A 62 5.91 19.39 -2.28
CA SER A 62 6.59 20.47 -1.54
C SER A 62 8.02 20.65 -2.03
N GLY A 63 8.75 19.54 -2.22
CA GLY A 63 10.10 19.56 -2.77
C GLY A 63 10.17 20.14 -4.17
N TRP A 64 9.24 19.74 -5.04
CA TRP A 64 9.13 20.31 -6.38
C TRP A 64 8.87 21.81 -6.30
N THR A 65 7.87 22.24 -5.52
CA THR A 65 7.49 23.65 -5.39
C THR A 65 8.68 24.51 -4.95
N VAL A 66 9.38 24.10 -3.90
CA VAL A 66 10.57 24.78 -3.40
C VAL A 66 11.69 24.77 -4.45
N GLY A 67 11.96 23.62 -5.07
CA GLY A 67 12.95 23.48 -6.13
C GLY A 67 12.70 24.41 -7.32
N SER A 68 11.46 24.49 -7.79
CA SER A 68 11.05 25.37 -8.89
C SER A 68 11.13 26.84 -8.51
N LEU A 69 10.70 27.24 -7.31
CA LEU A 69 10.80 28.64 -6.86
C LEU A 69 12.25 29.09 -6.76
N VAL A 70 13.13 28.25 -6.19
CA VAL A 70 14.57 28.54 -6.09
C VAL A 70 15.22 28.60 -7.47
N ALA A 71 14.82 27.75 -8.41
CA ALA A 71 15.31 27.80 -9.79
C ALA A 71 14.87 29.09 -10.49
N ALA A 72 13.60 29.50 -10.30
CA ALA A 72 13.06 30.72 -10.91
C ALA A 72 13.73 31.99 -10.36
N SER A 73 13.98 32.06 -9.04
CA SER A 73 14.60 33.24 -8.43
C SER A 73 16.07 33.44 -8.84
N ARG A 74 16.74 32.39 -9.31
CA ARG A 74 18.16 32.47 -9.70
C ARG A 74 18.42 33.08 -11.06
N HIS A 75 17.41 33.21 -11.92
CA HIS A 75 17.57 34.00 -13.14
C HIS A 75 17.96 35.45 -12.86
N GLU A 76 17.75 35.94 -11.63
CA GLU A 76 18.04 37.31 -11.24
C GLU A 76 19.43 37.49 -10.58
N GLN A 77 20.13 36.41 -10.16
CA GLN A 77 21.40 36.50 -9.39
C GLN A 77 22.41 35.38 -9.74
N PRO A 78 23.38 35.62 -10.66
CA PRO A 78 24.27 34.58 -11.19
C PRO A 78 25.46 34.18 -10.30
N GLU A 79 25.75 34.88 -9.19
CA GLU A 79 26.98 34.66 -8.40
C GLU A 79 26.90 33.54 -7.35
N PHE A 80 25.75 32.85 -7.20
CA PHE A 80 25.63 31.77 -6.22
C PHE A 80 26.27 30.47 -6.71
N ASP A 81 26.97 29.76 -5.80
CA ASP A 81 27.48 28.40 -6.02
C ASP A 81 26.34 27.47 -6.48
N VAL A 82 26.28 27.26 -7.79
CA VAL A 82 25.14 26.69 -8.51
C VAL A 82 24.91 25.25 -8.07
N GLN A 83 25.99 24.50 -7.79
CA GLN A 83 25.95 23.06 -7.66
C GLN A 83 25.44 22.61 -6.28
N ASN A 84 25.98 23.17 -5.19
CA ASN A 84 25.53 22.83 -3.84
C ASN A 84 24.08 23.25 -3.59
N SER A 85 23.68 24.38 -4.16
CA SER A 85 22.39 25.00 -3.90
C SER A 85 21.26 24.41 -4.76
N LEU A 86 21.51 23.91 -5.98
CA LEU A 86 20.50 23.17 -6.76
C LEU A 86 20.21 21.83 -6.10
N THR A 87 21.25 21.12 -5.66
CA THR A 87 21.11 19.81 -5.04
C THR A 87 20.33 19.90 -3.72
N ALA A 88 20.55 20.95 -2.94
CA ALA A 88 19.77 21.24 -1.74
C ALA A 88 18.30 21.56 -2.05
N ALA A 89 18.02 22.32 -3.13
CA ALA A 89 16.66 22.70 -3.50
C ALA A 89 15.80 21.50 -3.94
N TRP A 90 16.41 20.51 -4.60
CA TRP A 90 15.74 19.30 -5.07
C TRP A 90 15.82 18.12 -4.09
N PHE A 91 16.51 18.27 -2.95
CA PHE A 91 16.72 17.21 -1.97
C PHE A 91 15.42 16.52 -1.56
N LEU A 92 14.34 17.28 -1.31
CA LEU A 92 13.04 16.74 -0.92
C LEU A 92 12.41 15.84 -2.00
N VAL A 93 12.64 16.14 -3.29
CA VAL A 93 12.18 15.31 -4.40
C VAL A 93 12.92 13.97 -4.40
N PHE A 94 14.26 13.99 -4.29
CA PHE A 94 15.05 12.77 -4.20
C PHE A 94 14.71 11.95 -2.96
N LEU A 95 14.52 12.61 -1.82
CA LEU A 95 14.10 11.96 -0.57
C LEU A 95 12.73 11.28 -0.74
N ALA A 96 11.76 11.95 -1.37
CA ALA A 96 10.45 11.36 -1.65
C ALA A 96 10.57 10.11 -2.54
N LEU A 97 11.36 10.18 -3.62
CA LEU A 97 11.58 9.06 -4.53
C LEU A 97 12.28 7.88 -3.84
N ALA A 98 13.31 8.16 -3.03
CA ALA A 98 14.02 7.15 -2.24
C ALA A 98 13.09 6.46 -1.24
N LEU A 99 12.31 7.23 -0.47
CA LEU A 99 11.31 6.70 0.46
C LEU A 99 10.27 5.83 -0.26
N ARG A 100 9.81 6.26 -1.45
CA ARG A 100 8.86 5.51 -2.27
C ARG A 100 9.43 4.17 -2.73
N PHE A 101 10.69 4.18 -3.16
CA PHE A 101 11.41 2.98 -3.61
C PHE A 101 11.59 2.01 -2.45
N VAL A 102 12.15 2.46 -1.32
CA VAL A 102 12.36 1.64 -0.13
C VAL A 102 11.03 1.06 0.40
N ALA A 103 9.98 1.88 0.50
CA ALA A 103 8.66 1.42 0.93
C ALA A 103 8.07 0.34 -0.01
N ASN A 104 8.28 0.46 -1.33
CA ASN A 104 7.86 -0.56 -2.29
C ASN A 104 8.58 -1.89 -2.10
N TRP A 105 9.89 -1.85 -1.83
CA TRP A 105 10.69 -3.04 -1.54
C TRP A 105 10.29 -3.70 -0.22
N ILE A 106 10.13 -2.93 0.85
CA ILE A 106 9.67 -3.47 2.14
C ILE A 106 8.29 -4.10 1.98
N ALA A 107 7.37 -3.44 1.27
CA ALA A 107 6.04 -3.99 1.04
C ALA A 107 6.05 -5.29 0.22
N LEU A 108 6.95 -5.40 -0.76
CA LEU A 108 7.17 -6.62 -1.52
C LEU A 108 7.73 -7.73 -0.62
N GLY A 109 8.73 -7.41 0.20
CA GLY A 109 9.32 -8.34 1.17
C GLY A 109 8.29 -8.84 2.20
N LEU A 110 7.40 -7.97 2.68
CA LEU A 110 6.31 -8.37 3.56
C LEU A 110 5.24 -9.22 2.85
N ALA A 111 5.07 -9.09 1.54
CA ALA A 111 4.10 -9.87 0.76
C ALA A 111 4.67 -11.24 0.34
N PHE A 112 6.00 -11.39 0.35
CA PHE A 112 6.67 -12.64 0.02
C PHE A 112 6.30 -13.83 0.93
N PRO A 113 6.27 -13.72 2.28
CA PRO A 113 5.84 -14.84 3.13
C PRO A 113 4.37 -15.23 2.91
N LEU A 114 3.50 -14.29 2.54
CA LEU A 114 2.12 -14.60 2.16
C LEU A 114 2.05 -15.40 0.86
N ALA A 115 2.89 -15.04 -0.12
CA ALA A 115 2.98 -15.77 -1.37
C ALA A 115 3.45 -17.22 -1.13
N LEU A 116 4.41 -17.43 -0.24
CA LEU A 116 4.85 -18.77 0.16
C LEU A 116 3.76 -19.58 0.86
N ALA A 117 2.95 -18.94 1.71
CA ALA A 117 1.87 -19.60 2.43
C ALA A 117 0.66 -19.96 1.53
N HIS A 118 0.50 -19.28 0.40
CA HIS A 118 -0.61 -19.47 -0.55
C HIS A 118 -0.17 -20.16 -1.85
N GLU A 119 1.04 -20.72 -1.92
CA GLU A 119 1.41 -21.55 -3.07
C GLU A 119 0.43 -22.73 -3.15
N PRO A 120 -0.35 -22.86 -4.24
CA PRO A 120 -1.09 -24.09 -4.47
C PRO A 120 -0.08 -25.23 -4.63
N ASN A 121 -0.49 -26.47 -4.34
CA ASN A 121 0.23 -27.69 -4.70
C ASN A 121 0.29 -27.83 -6.24
N LEU A 122 0.94 -26.88 -6.92
CA LEU A 122 1.16 -26.87 -8.35
C LEU A 122 2.12 -28.01 -8.69
N SER A 123 1.84 -28.71 -9.79
CA SER A 123 2.66 -29.82 -10.24
C SER A 123 4.13 -29.38 -10.37
N PRO A 124 5.10 -30.17 -9.88
CA PRO A 124 6.50 -29.80 -9.89
C PRO A 124 6.96 -29.53 -11.32
N ARG A 125 7.40 -28.31 -11.61
CA ARG A 125 8.08 -28.00 -12.87
C ARG A 125 9.43 -28.75 -12.87
N THR A 126 9.61 -29.74 -13.74
CA THR A 126 10.76 -30.68 -13.76
C THR A 126 11.96 -30.20 -14.59
N ASN A 127 11.87 -29.04 -15.25
CA ASN A 127 12.93 -28.57 -16.16
C ASN A 127 14.16 -28.02 -15.42
N VAL A 128 15.33 -28.02 -16.08
CA VAL A 128 16.62 -27.52 -15.56
C VAL A 128 16.57 -26.04 -15.13
N GLY A 129 15.65 -25.24 -15.70
CA GLY A 129 15.37 -23.86 -15.29
C GLY A 129 14.25 -23.69 -14.26
N SER A 130 13.77 -24.77 -13.65
CA SER A 130 12.58 -24.76 -12.77
C SER A 130 12.73 -23.87 -11.55
N GLY A 131 13.94 -23.74 -10.99
CA GLY A 131 14.21 -22.88 -9.84
C GLY A 131 13.93 -21.40 -10.13
N ILE A 132 14.42 -20.90 -11.26
CA ILE A 132 14.20 -19.51 -11.70
C ILE A 132 12.72 -19.27 -12.01
N GLY A 133 12.07 -20.22 -12.69
CA GLY A 133 10.64 -20.14 -12.99
C GLY A 133 9.76 -20.07 -11.73
N LYS A 134 10.05 -20.90 -10.72
CA LYS A 134 9.36 -20.88 -9.41
C LYS A 134 9.57 -19.54 -8.69
N PHE A 135 10.78 -18.99 -8.73
CA PHE A 135 11.06 -17.69 -8.12
C PHE A 135 10.25 -16.57 -8.77
N PHE A 136 10.20 -16.51 -10.11
CA PHE A 136 9.41 -15.49 -10.80
C PHE A 136 7.91 -15.65 -10.55
N ASP A 137 7.41 -16.88 -10.48
CA ASP A 137 6.00 -17.13 -10.17
C ASP A 137 5.65 -16.60 -8.75
N ARG A 138 6.47 -16.95 -7.75
CA ARG A 138 6.38 -16.39 -6.39
C ARG A 138 6.44 -14.88 -6.38
N LEU A 139 7.29 -14.28 -7.21
CA LEU A 139 7.41 -12.83 -7.32
C LEU A 139 6.12 -12.20 -7.90
N HIS A 140 5.47 -12.83 -8.87
CA HIS A 140 4.18 -12.36 -9.40
C HIS A 140 3.07 -12.47 -8.36
N ILE A 141 2.98 -13.60 -7.64
CA ILE A 141 2.02 -13.78 -6.55
C ILE A 141 2.27 -12.75 -5.43
N ALA A 142 3.53 -12.54 -5.03
CA ALA A 142 3.89 -11.52 -4.05
C ALA A 142 3.51 -10.10 -4.52
N ARG A 143 3.68 -9.80 -5.81
CA ARG A 143 3.24 -8.52 -6.40
C ARG A 143 1.72 -8.37 -6.34
N ALA A 144 0.96 -9.45 -6.55
CA ALA A 144 -0.50 -9.45 -6.42
C ALA A 144 -0.95 -9.25 -4.96
N PHE A 145 -0.36 -9.96 -3.99
CA PHE A 145 -0.64 -9.69 -2.57
C PHE A 145 -0.27 -8.28 -2.17
N ARG A 146 0.86 -7.77 -2.67
CA ARG A 146 1.28 -6.38 -2.45
C ARG A 146 0.25 -5.40 -3.01
N SER A 147 -0.32 -5.62 -4.20
CA SER A 147 -1.33 -4.72 -4.75
C SER A 147 -2.64 -4.76 -3.94
N LEU A 148 -3.10 -5.96 -3.58
CA LEU A 148 -4.28 -6.16 -2.72
C LEU A 148 -4.15 -5.46 -1.37
N ARG A 149 -2.95 -5.50 -0.77
CA ARG A 149 -2.64 -4.85 0.50
C ARG A 149 -2.82 -3.33 0.53
N TRP A 150 -2.86 -2.69 -0.63
CA TRP A 150 -3.11 -1.26 -0.75
C TRP A 150 -4.58 -0.90 -0.91
N THR A 151 -5.45 -1.88 -1.01
CA THR A 151 -6.89 -1.64 -1.11
C THR A 151 -7.46 -1.13 0.21
N HIS A 152 -8.52 -0.34 0.10
CA HIS A 152 -9.22 0.22 1.24
C HIS A 152 -9.77 -0.87 2.19
N HIS A 153 -10.25 -1.99 1.64
CA HIS A 153 -10.81 -3.09 2.45
C HIS A 153 -9.74 -3.79 3.31
N VAL A 154 -8.59 -4.15 2.74
CA VAL A 154 -7.49 -4.76 3.51
C VAL A 154 -7.05 -3.84 4.63
N ARG A 155 -7.01 -2.54 4.35
CA ARG A 155 -6.69 -1.53 5.34
C ARG A 155 -7.71 -1.43 6.48
N GLN A 156 -8.99 -1.46 6.19
CA GLN A 156 -10.03 -1.52 7.23
C GLN A 156 -9.85 -2.76 8.13
N VAL A 157 -9.52 -3.92 7.53
CA VAL A 157 -9.23 -5.14 8.31
C VAL A 157 -8.00 -4.93 9.19
N ALA A 158 -6.91 -4.33 8.68
CA ALA A 158 -5.72 -4.03 9.47
C ALA A 158 -6.02 -3.07 10.64
N GLN A 159 -6.83 -2.03 10.41
CA GLN A 159 -7.25 -1.11 11.47
C GLN A 159 -8.11 -1.81 12.53
N ARG A 160 -9.06 -2.67 12.11
CA ARG A 160 -9.88 -3.46 13.04
C ARG A 160 -9.01 -4.37 13.91
N ARG A 161 -8.02 -5.05 13.33
CA ARG A 161 -7.06 -5.90 14.07
C ARG A 161 -6.25 -5.13 15.12
N LEU A 162 -6.03 -3.83 14.95
CA LEU A 162 -5.29 -2.97 15.90
C LEU A 162 -6.19 -2.27 16.94
N GLY A 163 -7.50 -2.52 16.92
CA GLY A 163 -8.46 -1.98 17.88
C GLY A 163 -8.41 -0.46 18.00
N ARG A 164 -8.20 0.05 19.22
CA ARG A 164 -8.22 1.50 19.53
C ARG A 164 -7.16 2.29 18.76
N ARG A 165 -5.94 1.74 18.63
CA ARG A 165 -4.85 2.39 17.86
C ARG A 165 -5.19 2.47 16.38
N GLY A 166 -5.79 1.41 15.82
CA GLY A 166 -6.24 1.41 14.43
C GLY A 166 -7.29 2.49 14.15
N ARG A 167 -8.23 2.72 15.08
CA ARG A 167 -9.22 3.80 14.97
C ARG A 167 -8.60 5.19 15.02
N GLN A 168 -7.62 5.42 15.89
CA GLN A 168 -6.89 6.70 15.94
C GLN A 168 -6.16 6.97 14.63
N LEU A 169 -5.49 5.97 14.07
CA LEU A 169 -4.81 6.07 12.78
C LEU A 169 -5.81 6.34 11.63
N GLY A 170 -7.00 5.74 11.67
CA GLY A 170 -8.06 6.01 10.68
C GLY A 170 -8.51 7.47 10.65
N LYS A 171 -8.41 8.22 11.76
CA LYS A 171 -8.72 9.65 11.79
C LYS A 171 -7.70 10.51 11.04
N LEU A 172 -6.46 10.05 10.91
CA LEU A 172 -5.40 10.78 10.19
C LEU A 172 -5.58 10.73 8.68
N ASP A 173 -6.39 9.80 8.17
CA ASP A 173 -6.58 9.61 6.74
C ASP A 173 -7.10 10.82 6.00
N PRO A 174 -8.27 11.38 6.39
CA PRO A 174 -8.78 12.56 5.74
C PRO A 174 -7.79 13.73 5.83
N ILE A 175 -7.04 13.84 6.94
CA ILE A 175 -6.03 14.87 7.11
C ILE A 175 -4.94 14.72 6.04
N PHE A 176 -4.39 13.52 5.86
CA PHE A 176 -3.38 13.29 4.83
C PHE A 176 -3.92 13.46 3.41
N ASP A 177 -5.19 13.13 3.14
CA ASP A 177 -5.79 13.38 1.82
C ASP A 177 -5.90 14.88 1.54
N VAL A 178 -6.40 15.65 2.50
CA VAL A 178 -6.49 17.12 2.40
C VAL A 178 -5.11 17.74 2.21
N VAL A 179 -4.11 17.32 2.99
CA VAL A 179 -2.73 17.83 2.86
C VAL A 179 -2.14 17.51 1.48
N ASN A 180 -2.35 16.30 0.97
CA ASN A 180 -1.87 15.92 -0.36
C ASN A 180 -2.55 16.72 -1.48
N ILE A 181 -3.86 16.95 -1.37
CA ILE A 181 -4.61 17.77 -2.33
C ILE A 181 -4.10 19.22 -2.28
N ALA A 182 -4.01 19.81 -1.08
CA ALA A 182 -3.56 21.19 -0.91
C ALA A 182 -2.13 21.40 -1.45
N THR A 183 -1.20 20.48 -1.12
CA THR A 183 0.18 20.56 -1.64
C THR A 183 0.25 20.37 -3.16
N GLY A 184 -0.58 19.50 -3.73
CA GLY A 184 -0.68 19.36 -5.19
C GLY A 184 -1.21 20.63 -5.88
N VAL A 185 -2.23 21.27 -5.32
CA VAL A 185 -2.77 22.55 -5.84
C VAL A 185 -1.72 23.65 -5.77
N LEU A 186 -1.02 23.78 -4.64
CA LEU A 186 0.05 24.77 -4.48
C LEU A 186 1.19 24.54 -5.48
N ALA A 187 1.59 23.30 -5.70
CA ALA A 187 2.62 22.97 -6.70
C ALA A 187 2.17 23.34 -8.12
N PHE A 188 0.90 23.10 -8.46
CA PHE A 188 0.34 23.51 -9.75
C PHE A 188 0.35 25.03 -9.94
N VAL A 189 -0.08 25.80 -8.92
CA VAL A 189 -0.06 27.26 -8.95
C VAL A 189 1.37 27.80 -9.09
N ALA A 190 2.32 27.24 -8.34
CA ALA A 190 3.72 27.63 -8.41
C ALA A 190 4.34 27.34 -9.78
N LEU A 191 4.00 26.20 -10.39
CA LEU A 191 4.41 25.86 -11.75
C LEU A 191 3.85 26.87 -12.77
N PHE A 192 2.55 27.16 -12.70
CA PHE A 192 1.91 28.12 -13.61
C PHE A 192 2.55 29.52 -13.50
N TYR A 193 2.79 29.97 -12.27
CA TYR A 193 3.50 31.23 -12.01
C TYR A 193 4.91 31.22 -12.62
N ALA A 194 5.70 30.16 -12.38
CA ALA A 194 7.04 30.04 -12.92
C ALA A 194 7.06 30.06 -14.46
N VAL A 195 6.16 29.33 -15.12
CA VAL A 195 6.03 29.31 -16.59
C VAL A 195 5.64 30.68 -17.15
N SER A 196 4.71 31.37 -16.48
CA SER A 196 4.27 32.70 -16.91
C SER A 196 5.41 33.73 -16.89
N ARG A 197 6.35 33.63 -15.94
CA ARG A 197 7.51 34.53 -15.81
C ARG A 197 8.59 34.28 -16.86
N VAL A 198 8.68 33.07 -17.41
CA VAL A 198 9.65 32.72 -18.47
C VAL A 198 9.16 33.18 -19.85
N SER A 199 7.85 33.34 -20.01
CA SER A 199 7.22 33.69 -21.30
C SER A 199 7.15 35.21 -21.55
N THR A 200 7.55 36.02 -20.56
CA THR A 200 7.61 37.48 -20.61
C THR A 200 9.05 37.95 -20.72
#